data_AF-A0A350T5I8-F1
#
_entry.id   AF-A0A350T5I8-F1
#
_cell.length_a   1.000
_cell.length_b   1.000
_cell.length_c   1.000
_cell.angle_alpha   90.00
_cell.angle_beta   90.00
_cell.angle_gamma   90.00
#
_symmetry.space_group_name_H-M   'P 1'
#
loop_
_entity.id
_entity.type
_entity.pdbx_description
1 polymer ?
#
loop_
_entity_poly.entity_id
_entity_poly.type
_entity_poly.pdbx_seq_one_letter_code
_entity_poly.pdbx_strand_id
1 'polypeptide(L)'
;MARIAPPPPARKPGPVFVTLSQGATIVRIFDPDRRGANALTFRHNGPRKRFDHHRGEGSERIPADDPDRAVYYAAWSRKPAEAFSSALVEVFGDTGIVELANRVVAMPCATRSLHLLDLRGRGAVRADTIAAVAKCPYQHSQPWSRYFYDTSTTYSTLDGVLYRNAHNDEPALMLYERAMDGLQCDREAVIRLDHSSLRPLLLEMMRANNLTF
;
A
#
# COMPACT_ATOMS: atom_id res chain seq x y z
N MET A 1 -13.02 -20.02 1.44
CA MET A 1 -12.34 -18.75 1.81
C MET A 1 -12.71 -18.42 3.25
N ALA A 2 -11.76 -18.00 4.10
CA ALA A 2 -12.07 -17.69 5.50
C ALA A 2 -12.97 -16.45 5.60
N ARG A 3 -14.02 -16.51 6.44
CA ARG A 3 -14.96 -15.39 6.64
C ARG A 3 -14.28 -14.28 7.44
N ILE A 4 -14.25 -13.07 6.89
CA ILE A 4 -13.79 -11.87 7.59
C ILE A 4 -15.01 -11.22 8.23
N ALA A 5 -15.05 -11.19 9.56
CA ALA A 5 -16.07 -10.44 10.28
C ALA A 5 -15.87 -8.92 10.02
N PRO A 6 -16.94 -8.13 9.88
CA PRO A 6 -16.80 -6.68 9.83
C PRO A 6 -16.36 -6.14 11.19
N PRO A 7 -15.71 -4.96 11.26
CA PRO A 7 -15.54 -4.24 12.52
C PRO A 7 -16.91 -3.85 13.12
N PRO A 8 -17.02 -3.60 14.44
CA PRO A 8 -15.92 -3.56 15.41
C PRO A 8 -15.39 -4.96 15.80
N PRO A 9 -14.18 -5.03 16.38
CA PRO A 9 -13.65 -6.20 17.05
C PRO A 9 -14.64 -6.90 17.98
N ALA A 10 -14.71 -8.22 17.91
CA ALA A 10 -15.44 -9.05 18.86
C ALA A 10 -14.69 -9.20 20.19
N ARG A 11 -13.37 -8.99 20.19
CA ARG A 11 -12.50 -9.08 21.37
C ARG A 11 -11.69 -7.80 21.51
N LYS A 12 -11.15 -7.56 22.70
CA LYS A 12 -10.21 -6.46 22.91
C LYS A 12 -8.96 -6.69 22.03
N PRO A 13 -8.69 -5.85 21.02
CA PRO A 13 -7.52 -6.05 20.16
C PRO A 13 -6.24 -5.69 20.91
N GLY A 14 -5.14 -6.32 20.50
CA GLY A 14 -3.79 -6.03 20.97
C GLY A 14 -2.88 -5.72 19.78
N PRO A 15 -3.16 -4.64 19.02
CA PRO A 15 -2.53 -4.36 17.72
C PRO A 15 -1.01 -4.37 17.81
N VAL A 16 -0.38 -4.77 16.72
CA VAL A 16 1.08 -4.75 16.56
C VAL A 16 1.42 -3.64 15.61
N PHE A 17 2.45 -2.88 15.94
CA PHE A 17 2.89 -1.76 15.14
C PHE A 17 4.28 -2.01 14.56
N VAL A 18 4.53 -1.42 13.40
CA VAL A 18 5.85 -1.32 12.78
C VAL A 18 6.15 0.14 12.58
N THR A 19 7.35 0.54 12.96
CA THR A 19 7.88 1.87 12.65
C THR A 19 8.69 1.78 11.37
N LEU A 20 8.27 2.54 10.36
CA LEU A 20 9.12 2.85 9.22
C LEU A 20 10.04 4.00 9.64
N SER A 21 11.31 3.71 9.92
CA SER A 21 12.24 4.71 10.43
C SER A 21 12.43 5.86 9.44
N GLN A 22 12.73 7.06 9.96
CA GLN A 22 13.25 8.16 9.15
C GLN A 22 14.41 7.69 8.27
N GLY A 23 14.43 8.17 7.02
CA GLY A 23 15.39 7.79 5.99
C GLY A 23 15.07 6.47 5.28
N ALA A 24 14.05 5.72 5.72
CA ALA A 24 13.64 4.52 5.01
C ALA A 24 13.01 4.84 3.65
N THR A 25 13.43 4.09 2.63
CA THR A 25 12.94 4.23 1.26
C THR A 25 11.79 3.27 0.98
N ILE A 26 10.71 3.77 0.39
CA ILE A 26 9.59 2.98 -0.13
C ILE A 26 9.64 2.94 -1.66
N VAL A 27 9.03 1.94 -2.29
CA VAL A 27 9.03 1.77 -3.75
C VAL A 27 7.61 1.90 -4.29
N ARG A 28 7.42 2.75 -5.29
CA ARG A 28 6.14 2.92 -5.99
C ARG A 28 6.36 2.84 -7.49
N ILE A 29 5.60 1.98 -8.17
CA ILE A 29 5.52 1.95 -9.63
C ILE A 29 4.20 2.59 -10.04
N PHE A 30 4.24 3.55 -10.97
CA PHE A 30 3.04 4.25 -11.43
C PHE A 30 3.19 4.77 -12.86
N ASP A 31 2.06 5.23 -13.39
CA ASP A 31 1.92 5.91 -14.68
C ASP A 31 1.83 7.42 -14.44
N PRO A 32 2.82 8.23 -14.88
CA PRO A 32 2.77 9.68 -14.66
C PRO A 32 1.68 10.38 -15.48
N ASP A 33 1.25 9.79 -16.61
CA ASP A 33 0.22 10.36 -17.48
C ASP A 33 -1.19 10.05 -16.96
N ARG A 34 -1.32 9.08 -16.05
CA ARG A 34 -2.60 8.67 -15.48
C ARG A 34 -2.95 9.50 -14.25
N ARG A 35 -4.01 10.29 -14.38
CA ARG A 35 -4.64 11.03 -13.26
C ARG A 35 -3.68 12.01 -12.54
N GLY A 36 -2.71 12.56 -13.26
CA GLY A 36 -1.74 13.52 -12.71
C GLY A 36 -0.89 12.94 -11.57
N ALA A 37 -0.66 11.62 -11.57
CA ALA A 37 0.10 10.95 -10.53
C ALA A 37 1.58 11.35 -10.61
N ASN A 38 2.16 11.65 -9.45
CA ASN A 38 3.60 11.80 -9.27
C ASN A 38 4.07 10.92 -8.10
N ALA A 39 5.37 10.96 -7.82
CA ALA A 39 6.01 10.15 -6.79
C ALA A 39 5.40 10.31 -5.38
N LEU A 40 4.77 11.46 -5.09
CA LEU A 40 4.23 11.82 -3.79
C LEU A 40 2.70 12.01 -3.80
N THR A 41 2.01 11.78 -4.91
CA THR A 41 0.55 11.99 -4.98
C THR A 41 -0.22 10.98 -4.13
N PHE A 42 -0.97 11.49 -3.14
CA PHE A 42 -2.02 10.74 -2.46
C PHE A 42 -3.34 10.90 -3.22
N ARG A 43 -4.11 9.82 -3.36
CA ARG A 43 -5.41 9.85 -4.04
C ARG A 43 -6.53 10.20 -3.05
N HIS A 44 -7.18 11.33 -3.27
CA HIS A 44 -8.37 11.78 -2.52
C HIS A 44 -9.69 11.20 -3.02
N ASN A 45 -9.74 10.70 -4.25
CA ASN A 45 -10.95 10.09 -4.80
C ASN A 45 -11.10 8.62 -4.40
N GLY A 46 -12.07 8.22 -3.58
CA GLY A 46 -12.28 6.83 -3.16
C GLY A 46 -13.62 6.57 -2.46
N PRO A 47 -13.89 5.35 -1.97
CA PRO A 47 -12.99 4.20 -1.87
C PRO A 47 -13.04 3.28 -3.11
N ARG A 48 -11.89 2.80 -3.60
CA ARG A 48 -11.72 1.98 -4.82
C ARG A 48 -10.83 0.75 -4.65
N LYS A 49 -9.89 0.79 -3.72
CA LYS A 49 -8.88 -0.28 -3.52
C LYS A 49 -8.92 -0.82 -2.09
N ARG A 50 -8.21 -1.93 -1.87
CA ARG A 50 -8.11 -2.59 -0.56
C ARG A 50 -7.54 -1.61 0.46
N PHE A 51 -8.20 -1.48 1.60
CA PHE A 51 -7.83 -0.53 2.66
C PHE A 51 -8.02 0.96 2.34
N ASP A 52 -8.71 1.34 1.26
CA ASP A 52 -9.18 2.71 1.13
C ASP A 52 -10.10 3.07 2.31
N HIS A 53 -9.79 4.19 2.95
CA HIS A 53 -10.51 4.65 4.15
C HIS A 53 -11.41 5.86 3.86
N HIS A 54 -11.50 6.30 2.61
CA HIS A 54 -12.44 7.32 2.15
C HIS A 54 -13.86 7.02 2.61
N ARG A 55 -14.62 8.08 2.85
CA ARG A 55 -16.03 7.97 3.27
C ARG A 55 -16.91 7.54 2.10
N GLY A 56 -16.61 7.91 0.86
CA GLY A 56 -17.52 7.68 -0.27
C GLY A 56 -18.88 8.35 -0.09
N GLU A 57 -19.78 8.16 -1.06
CA GLU A 57 -21.11 8.76 -1.07
C GLU A 57 -22.22 7.70 -0.85
N GLY A 58 -23.24 8.07 -0.07
CA GLY A 58 -24.40 7.22 0.22
C GLY A 58 -24.11 5.99 1.09
N SER A 59 -25.12 5.13 1.28
CA SER A 59 -25.00 3.86 2.02
C SER A 59 -24.03 2.89 1.37
N GLU A 60 -24.01 2.89 0.03
CA GLU A 60 -23.19 2.00 -0.80
C GLU A 60 -21.72 2.45 -0.91
N ARG A 61 -21.37 3.59 -0.32
CA ARG A 61 -19.99 4.14 -0.31
C ARG A 61 -19.43 4.28 -1.72
N ILE A 62 -20.23 4.85 -2.62
CA ILE A 62 -19.84 5.08 -4.02
C ILE A 62 -18.56 5.93 -4.06
N PRO A 63 -17.55 5.61 -4.89
CA PRO A 63 -16.31 6.37 -4.91
C PRO A 63 -16.53 7.85 -5.29
N ALA A 64 -16.11 8.76 -4.41
CA ALA A 64 -16.21 10.20 -4.57
C ALA A 64 -14.92 10.89 -4.10
N ASP A 65 -14.77 12.18 -4.39
CA ASP A 65 -13.66 12.98 -3.83
C ASP A 65 -13.87 13.19 -2.33
N ASP A 66 -12.84 12.89 -1.53
CA ASP A 66 -12.82 13.13 -0.09
C ASP A 66 -11.66 14.10 0.23
N PRO A 67 -11.96 15.38 0.56
CA PRO A 67 -10.92 16.37 0.79
C PRO A 67 -10.05 16.04 2.00
N ASP A 68 -10.58 15.30 2.98
CA ASP A 68 -9.89 15.00 4.23
C ASP A 68 -9.19 13.64 4.24
N ARG A 69 -9.47 12.76 3.27
CA ARG A 69 -8.98 11.38 3.27
C ARG A 69 -8.30 11.05 1.98
N ALA A 70 -7.04 10.64 2.09
CA ALA A 70 -6.23 10.30 0.93
C ALA A 70 -5.41 9.05 1.19
N VAL A 71 -5.07 8.34 0.11
CA VAL A 71 -4.28 7.11 0.22
C VAL A 71 -3.10 7.09 -0.72
N TYR A 72 -2.01 6.49 -0.26
CA TYR A 72 -0.79 6.27 -1.02
C TYR A 72 -0.38 4.81 -0.93
N TYR A 73 -0.21 4.15 -2.07
CA TYR A 73 0.21 2.76 -2.14
C TYR A 73 1.67 2.66 -2.59
N ALA A 74 2.43 1.85 -1.88
CA ALA A 74 3.81 1.52 -2.19
C ALA A 74 4.18 0.18 -1.58
N ALA A 75 5.39 -0.28 -1.84
CA ALA A 75 5.99 -1.41 -1.19
C ALA A 75 7.15 -0.95 -0.29
N TRP A 76 7.38 -1.69 0.79
CA TRP A 76 8.52 -1.46 1.67
C TRP A 76 9.04 -2.77 2.23
N SER A 77 10.34 -2.95 2.18
CA SER A 77 11.04 -4.04 2.85
C SER A 77 12.43 -3.59 3.27
N ARG A 78 13.01 -4.30 4.23
CA ARG A 78 14.44 -4.20 4.55
C ARG A 78 15.33 -4.60 3.38
N LYS A 79 14.79 -5.35 2.40
CA LYS A 79 15.47 -5.71 1.15
C LYS A 79 14.87 -4.88 0.01
N PRO A 80 15.59 -3.91 -0.57
CA PRO A 80 15.07 -3.08 -1.66
C PRO A 80 14.53 -3.88 -2.85
N ALA A 81 15.17 -5.00 -3.20
CA ALA A 81 14.70 -5.89 -4.26
C ALA A 81 13.31 -6.51 -3.96
N GLU A 82 13.01 -6.86 -2.71
CA GLU A 82 11.70 -7.37 -2.30
C GLU A 82 10.63 -6.27 -2.38
N ALA A 83 10.97 -5.02 -2.03
CA ALA A 83 10.06 -3.90 -2.21
C ALA A 83 9.78 -3.63 -3.70
N PHE A 84 10.80 -3.70 -4.55
CA PHE A 84 10.65 -3.57 -5.99
C PHE A 84 9.79 -4.70 -6.59
N SER A 85 10.07 -5.96 -6.23
CA SER A 85 9.29 -7.14 -6.58
C SER A 85 7.81 -6.97 -6.21
N SER A 86 7.53 -6.54 -4.96
CA SER A 86 6.17 -6.35 -4.48
C SER A 86 5.44 -5.25 -5.24
N ALA A 87 6.11 -4.15 -5.58
CA ALA A 87 5.53 -3.08 -6.38
C ALA A 87 5.26 -3.55 -7.82
N LEU A 88 6.14 -4.38 -8.38
CA LEU A 88 6.03 -4.92 -9.73
C LEU A 88 4.80 -5.82 -9.87
N VAL A 89 4.62 -6.77 -8.96
CA VAL A 89 3.48 -7.70 -9.02
C VAL A 89 2.13 -7.03 -8.73
N GLU A 90 2.09 -5.96 -7.94
CA GLU A 90 0.84 -5.19 -7.74
C GLU A 90 0.44 -4.38 -8.98
N VAL A 91 1.36 -4.12 -9.91
CA VAL A 91 1.07 -3.43 -11.18
C VAL A 91 0.77 -4.42 -12.32
N PHE A 92 1.51 -5.53 -12.40
CA PHE A 92 1.48 -6.45 -13.55
C PHE A 92 1.03 -7.87 -13.20
N GLY A 93 0.83 -8.22 -11.93
CA GLY A 93 0.54 -9.58 -11.50
C GLY A 93 -0.83 -10.09 -11.94
N ASP A 94 -1.78 -9.20 -12.25
CA ASP A 94 -3.08 -9.59 -12.81
C ASP A 94 -2.97 -10.08 -14.28
N THR A 95 -2.10 -9.46 -15.08
CA THR A 95 -1.92 -9.78 -16.51
C THR A 95 -0.79 -10.76 -16.76
N GLY A 96 0.21 -10.80 -15.88
CA GLY A 96 1.47 -11.51 -16.09
C GLY A 96 2.40 -10.82 -17.11
N ILE A 97 1.97 -9.69 -17.68
CA ILE A 97 2.64 -9.01 -18.79
C ILE A 97 3.13 -7.64 -18.31
N VAL A 98 4.44 -7.41 -18.43
CA VAL A 98 5.13 -6.18 -18.03
C VAL A 98 5.21 -5.22 -19.20
N GLU A 99 4.28 -4.28 -19.21
CA GLU A 99 4.29 -3.14 -20.12
C GLU A 99 5.15 -2.01 -19.53
N LEU A 100 6.35 -1.83 -20.08
CA LEU A 100 7.29 -0.80 -19.60
C LEU A 100 6.89 0.63 -20.01
N ALA A 101 6.11 0.76 -21.08
CA ALA A 101 5.73 2.04 -21.63
C ALA A 101 5.00 2.89 -20.59
N ASN A 102 5.44 4.14 -20.45
CA ASN A 102 4.83 5.15 -19.57
C ASN A 102 4.76 4.71 -18.09
N ARG A 103 5.71 3.89 -17.64
CA ARG A 103 5.84 3.52 -16.23
C ARG A 103 7.14 4.06 -15.66
N VAL A 104 7.06 4.55 -14.44
CA VAL A 104 8.22 4.96 -13.65
C VAL A 104 8.22 4.23 -12.33
N VAL A 105 9.41 3.96 -11.80
CA VAL A 105 9.62 3.62 -10.40
C VAL A 105 10.07 4.88 -9.67
N ALA A 106 9.39 5.20 -8.58
CA ALA A 106 9.82 6.21 -7.63
C ALA A 106 10.25 5.56 -6.32
N MET A 107 11.26 6.16 -5.70
CA MET A 107 11.82 5.73 -4.43
C MET A 107 11.74 6.84 -3.36
N PRO A 108 10.53 7.24 -2.90
CA PRO A 108 10.41 8.23 -1.83
C PRO A 108 11.07 7.77 -0.54
N CYS A 109 11.57 8.74 0.22
CA CYS A 109 12.17 8.54 1.54
C CYS A 109 11.30 9.15 2.63
N ALA A 110 11.20 8.45 3.76
CA ALA A 110 10.52 8.96 4.94
C ALA A 110 11.34 10.09 5.60
N THR A 111 10.76 11.28 5.76
CA THR A 111 11.40 12.44 6.40
C THR A 111 11.29 12.40 7.93
N ARG A 112 10.35 11.61 8.43
CA ARG A 112 10.15 11.26 9.85
C ARG A 112 9.81 9.78 9.97
N SER A 113 9.84 9.26 11.19
CA SER A 113 9.33 7.91 11.43
C SER A 113 7.83 7.85 11.15
N LEU A 114 7.39 6.85 10.37
CA LEU A 114 5.96 6.58 10.12
C LEU A 114 5.47 5.41 10.97
N HIS A 115 4.32 5.58 11.60
CA HIS A 115 3.71 4.59 12.48
C HIS A 115 2.67 3.75 11.74
N LEU A 116 2.96 2.47 11.51
CA LEU A 116 2.13 1.58 10.70
C LEU A 116 1.51 0.47 11.55
N LEU A 117 0.24 0.15 11.30
CA LEU A 117 -0.37 -1.07 11.82
C LEU A 117 0.15 -2.28 11.04
N ASP A 118 0.71 -3.27 11.73
CA ASP A 118 1.19 -4.51 11.12
C ASP A 118 0.03 -5.50 10.97
N LEU A 119 -0.44 -5.67 9.74
CA LEU A 119 -1.46 -6.64 9.36
C LEU A 119 -0.86 -7.92 8.76
N ARG A 120 0.46 -8.11 8.83
CA ARG A 120 1.10 -9.33 8.32
C ARG A 120 0.94 -10.47 9.32
N GLY A 121 0.60 -11.66 8.83
CA GLY A 121 0.52 -12.88 9.64
C GLY A 121 -0.31 -12.70 10.93
N ARG A 122 0.31 -12.91 12.09
CA ARG A 122 -0.37 -12.79 13.40
C ARG A 122 -0.75 -11.34 13.76
N GLY A 123 -0.17 -10.34 13.11
CA GLY A 123 -0.51 -8.93 13.32
C GLY A 123 -1.98 -8.63 13.04
N ALA A 124 -2.53 -9.18 11.95
CA ALA A 124 -3.96 -9.05 11.62
C ALA A 124 -4.86 -9.71 12.67
N VAL A 125 -4.49 -10.90 13.17
CA VAL A 125 -5.25 -11.58 14.25
C VAL A 125 -5.24 -10.76 15.53
N ARG A 126 -4.10 -10.12 15.84
CA ARG A 126 -3.97 -9.23 16.99
C ARG A 126 -4.72 -7.92 16.85
N ALA A 127 -4.96 -7.45 15.63
CA ALA A 127 -5.85 -6.35 15.31
C ALA A 127 -7.35 -6.73 15.32
N ASP A 128 -7.66 -7.99 15.68
CA ASP A 128 -8.98 -8.63 15.72
C ASP A 128 -9.68 -8.79 14.35
N THR A 129 -8.86 -8.93 13.31
CA THR A 129 -9.30 -9.43 11.99
C THR A 129 -8.53 -10.71 11.65
N ILE A 130 -8.37 -11.06 10.38
CA ILE A 130 -7.56 -12.20 9.93
C ILE A 130 -6.64 -11.80 8.79
N ALA A 131 -5.52 -12.51 8.60
CA ALA A 131 -4.55 -12.20 7.54
C ALA A 131 -5.17 -12.13 6.13
N ALA A 132 -6.28 -12.85 5.91
CA ALA A 132 -7.03 -12.79 4.66
C ALA A 132 -7.62 -11.40 4.34
N VAL A 133 -7.71 -10.47 5.31
CA VAL A 133 -8.14 -9.08 5.08
C VAL A 133 -7.29 -8.35 4.05
N ALA A 134 -6.03 -8.76 3.88
CA ALA A 134 -5.14 -8.20 2.88
C ALA A 134 -5.37 -8.74 1.46
N LYS A 135 -6.12 -9.84 1.32
CA LYS A 135 -6.31 -10.59 0.06
C LYS A 135 -7.79 -10.79 -0.29
N CYS A 136 -8.69 -10.14 0.42
CA CYS A 136 -10.13 -10.24 0.21
C CYS A 136 -10.64 -9.17 -0.76
N PRO A 137 -11.89 -9.32 -1.24
CA PRO A 137 -12.62 -8.21 -1.85
C PRO A 137 -12.54 -6.96 -0.97
N TYR A 138 -12.35 -5.80 -1.61
CA TYR A 138 -12.09 -4.54 -0.90
C TYR A 138 -13.24 -4.13 0.03
N GLN A 139 -14.46 -4.59 -0.23
CA GLN A 139 -15.64 -4.37 0.61
C GLN A 139 -15.47 -4.90 2.04
N HIS A 140 -14.57 -5.86 2.25
CA HIS A 140 -14.24 -6.36 3.59
C HIS A 140 -13.07 -5.62 4.23
N SER A 141 -12.07 -5.17 3.46
CA SER A 141 -10.88 -4.50 4.01
C SER A 141 -11.06 -2.99 4.24
N GLN A 142 -11.91 -2.34 3.45
CA GLN A 142 -12.20 -0.90 3.60
C GLN A 142 -12.89 -0.54 4.92
N PRO A 143 -13.93 -1.27 5.39
CA PRO A 143 -14.49 -1.02 6.72
C PRO A 143 -13.46 -1.15 7.84
N TRP A 144 -12.59 -2.17 7.77
CA TRP A 144 -11.50 -2.34 8.73
C TRP A 144 -10.51 -1.18 8.70
N SER A 145 -10.10 -0.73 7.51
CA SER A 145 -9.20 0.43 7.38
C SER A 145 -9.79 1.70 7.99
N ARG A 146 -11.09 1.98 7.76
CA ARG A 146 -11.79 3.10 8.42
C ARG A 146 -11.79 2.92 9.93
N TYR A 147 -12.10 1.73 10.42
CA TYR A 147 -12.12 1.45 11.85
C TYR A 147 -10.76 1.67 12.52
N PHE A 148 -9.67 1.21 11.90
CA PHE A 148 -8.30 1.45 12.37
C PHE A 148 -7.97 2.94 12.40
N TYR A 149 -8.35 3.66 11.35
CA TYR A 149 -8.10 5.10 11.21
C TYR A 149 -8.87 5.95 12.24
N ASP A 150 -10.14 5.60 12.49
CA ASP A 150 -11.08 6.36 13.34
C ASP A 150 -10.92 6.03 14.84
N THR A 151 -10.34 4.88 15.20
CA THR A 151 -10.27 4.39 16.60
C THR A 151 -8.88 4.56 17.22
N SER A 152 -8.41 5.81 17.35
CA SER A 152 -7.06 6.13 17.84
C SER A 152 -6.77 5.70 19.28
N THR A 153 -7.80 5.57 20.13
CA THR A 153 -7.65 5.06 21.51
C THR A 153 -7.17 3.61 21.55
N THR A 154 -7.45 2.84 20.50
CA THR A 154 -7.09 1.43 20.39
C THR A 154 -5.89 1.20 19.47
N TYR A 155 -5.84 1.89 18.33
CA TYR A 155 -4.83 1.67 17.29
C TYR A 155 -3.76 2.77 17.21
N SER A 156 -3.76 3.73 18.15
CA SER A 156 -2.94 4.93 18.07
C SER A 156 -3.26 5.79 16.83
N THR A 157 -2.59 6.93 16.70
CA THR A 157 -2.63 7.70 15.44
C THR A 157 -1.72 7.02 14.42
N LEU A 158 -2.32 6.37 13.43
CA LEU A 158 -1.62 5.65 12.36
C LEU A 158 -1.28 6.56 11.18
N ASP A 159 -0.10 6.36 10.60
CA ASP A 159 0.29 6.87 9.28
C ASP A 159 -0.12 5.92 8.16
N GLY A 160 -0.39 4.64 8.46
CA GLY A 160 -0.79 3.65 7.48
C GLY A 160 -0.89 2.23 8.01
N VAL A 161 -0.97 1.28 7.08
CA VAL A 161 -1.00 -0.16 7.35
C VAL A 161 0.03 -0.89 6.49
N LEU A 162 0.67 -1.91 7.06
CA LEU A 162 1.63 -2.79 6.40
C LEU A 162 1.02 -4.20 6.31
N TYR A 163 0.99 -4.77 5.10
CA TYR A 163 0.32 -6.05 4.84
C TYR A 163 1.11 -6.89 3.83
N ARG A 164 0.69 -8.15 3.61
CA ARG A 164 1.22 -9.01 2.54
C ARG A 164 0.33 -8.88 1.31
N ASN A 165 0.93 -8.59 0.16
CA ASN A 165 0.19 -8.42 -1.09
C ASN A 165 -0.47 -9.74 -1.53
N ALA A 166 -1.41 -9.66 -2.48
CA ALA A 166 -2.19 -10.82 -2.90
C ALA A 166 -1.47 -11.72 -3.92
N HIS A 167 -0.45 -11.21 -4.61
CA HIS A 167 0.21 -11.89 -5.72
C HIS A 167 1.34 -12.81 -5.27
N ASN A 168 2.24 -12.35 -4.40
CA ASN A 168 3.43 -13.10 -4.01
C ASN A 168 3.74 -13.06 -2.50
N ASP A 169 2.80 -12.56 -1.68
CA ASP A 169 2.94 -12.48 -0.22
C ASP A 169 4.05 -11.54 0.31
N GLU A 170 4.68 -10.75 -0.55
CA GLU A 170 5.68 -9.77 -0.16
C GLU A 170 5.03 -8.52 0.50
N PRO A 171 5.79 -7.74 1.28
CA PRO A 171 5.23 -6.62 2.03
C PRO A 171 4.84 -5.43 1.13
N ALA A 172 3.57 -5.05 1.21
CA ALA A 172 3.02 -3.82 0.65
C ALA A 172 2.48 -2.92 1.78
N LEU A 173 2.40 -1.63 1.51
CA LEU A 173 1.85 -0.66 2.45
C LEU A 173 0.83 0.26 1.78
N MET A 174 -0.08 0.75 2.62
CA MET A 174 -1.01 1.82 2.29
C MET A 174 -0.87 2.88 3.37
N LEU A 175 -0.55 4.11 2.98
CA LEU A 175 -0.45 5.26 3.87
C LEU A 175 -1.72 6.10 3.80
N TYR A 176 -2.15 6.60 4.94
CA TYR A 176 -3.18 7.63 5.09
C TYR A 176 -2.60 9.01 4.78
N GLU A 177 -3.46 9.99 4.53
CA GLU A 177 -3.10 11.39 4.30
C GLU A 177 -2.23 11.98 5.43
N ARG A 178 -2.36 11.44 6.64
CA ARG A 178 -1.52 11.78 7.80
C ARG A 178 -0.02 11.65 7.51
N ALA A 179 0.38 10.79 6.57
CA ALA A 179 1.78 10.58 6.18
C ALA A 179 2.29 11.53 5.09
N MET A 180 1.45 12.43 4.54
CA MET A 180 1.82 13.28 3.39
C MET A 180 3.04 14.17 3.66
N ASP A 181 3.12 14.74 4.86
CA ASP A 181 4.24 15.57 5.31
C ASP A 181 5.51 14.75 5.64
N GLY A 182 5.35 13.43 5.72
CA GLY A 182 6.38 12.48 6.12
C GLY A 182 7.14 11.87 4.95
N LEU A 183 6.87 12.28 3.71
CA LEU A 183 7.53 11.76 2.51
C LEU A 183 8.18 12.86 1.68
N GLN A 184 9.34 12.55 1.14
CA GLN A 184 10.01 13.34 0.11
C GLN A 184 10.49 12.44 -1.02
N CYS A 185 10.63 12.97 -2.22
CA CYS A 185 11.19 12.23 -3.35
C CYS A 185 11.95 13.20 -4.25
N ASP A 186 13.25 13.00 -4.34
CA ASP A 186 14.10 13.73 -5.27
C ASP A 186 13.79 13.31 -6.72
N ARG A 187 14.10 14.17 -7.69
CA ARG A 187 13.83 13.89 -9.11
C ARG A 187 14.62 12.68 -9.60
N GLU A 188 15.85 12.54 -9.13
CA GLU A 188 16.79 11.47 -9.43
C GLU A 188 16.32 10.11 -8.88
N ALA A 189 15.45 10.13 -7.86
CA ALA A 189 14.82 8.94 -7.30
C ALA A 189 13.58 8.48 -8.10
N VAL A 190 13.25 9.15 -9.21
CA VAL A 190 12.21 8.76 -10.16
C VAL A 190 12.87 8.30 -11.46
N ILE A 191 12.82 7.00 -11.72
CA ILE A 191 13.50 6.37 -12.85
C ILE A 191 12.46 5.74 -13.76
N ARG A 192 12.61 5.91 -15.08
CA ARG A 192 11.75 5.18 -16.03
C ARG A 192 11.96 3.69 -15.89
N LEU A 193 10.87 2.91 -15.94
CA LEU A 193 10.94 1.46 -15.76
C LEU A 193 11.74 0.78 -16.89
N ASP A 194 11.81 1.39 -18.07
CA ASP A 194 12.63 0.95 -19.22
C ASP A 194 14.10 1.39 -19.16
N HIS A 195 14.52 2.10 -18.11
CA HIS A 195 15.90 2.57 -17.98
C HIS A 195 16.87 1.40 -17.83
N SER A 196 18.02 1.47 -18.52
CA SER A 196 19.00 0.37 -18.59
C SER A 196 19.54 -0.05 -17.23
N SER A 197 19.64 0.87 -16.26
CA SER A 197 20.10 0.58 -14.90
C SER A 197 19.17 -0.37 -14.14
N LEU A 198 17.87 -0.41 -14.46
CA LEU A 198 16.89 -1.28 -13.81
C LEU A 198 16.80 -2.65 -14.47
N ARG A 199 17.30 -2.80 -15.70
CA ARG A 199 17.11 -4.01 -16.52
C ARG A 199 17.54 -5.31 -15.82
N PRO A 200 18.70 -5.40 -15.15
CA PRO A 200 19.10 -6.63 -14.46
C PRO A 200 18.11 -7.01 -13.36
N LEU A 201 17.77 -6.05 -12.48
CA LEU A 201 16.82 -6.26 -11.38
C LEU A 201 15.42 -6.60 -11.90
N LEU A 202 14.96 -5.88 -12.92
CA LEU A 202 13.65 -6.11 -13.53
C LEU A 202 13.54 -7.54 -14.08
N LEU A 203 14.52 -8.00 -14.85
CA LEU A 203 14.53 -9.36 -15.40
C LEU A 203 14.59 -10.44 -14.30
N GLU A 204 15.35 -10.18 -13.24
CA GLU A 204 15.42 -11.07 -12.07
C GLU A 204 14.05 -11.19 -11.39
N MET A 205 13.41 -10.05 -11.09
CA MET A 205 12.12 -10.03 -10.42
C MET A 205 10.99 -10.55 -11.30
N MET A 206 11.04 -10.31 -12.62
CA MET A 206 10.11 -10.89 -13.58
C MET A 206 10.21 -12.42 -13.58
N ARG A 207 11.43 -12.97 -13.64
CA ARG A 207 11.64 -14.42 -13.58
C ARG A 207 11.14 -15.01 -12.26
N ALA A 208 11.43 -14.35 -11.14
CA ALA A 208 11.01 -14.81 -9.81
C ALA A 208 9.48 -14.86 -9.64
N ASN A 209 8.75 -13.97 -10.34
CA ASN A 209 7.29 -13.84 -10.23
C ASN A 209 6.53 -14.36 -11.46
N ASN A 210 7.19 -15.09 -12.36
CA ASN A 210 6.60 -15.61 -13.60
C ASN A 210 5.93 -14.52 -14.46
N LEU A 211 6.58 -13.37 -14.59
CA LEU A 211 6.16 -12.27 -15.46
C LEU A 211 6.96 -12.28 -16.78
N THR A 212 6.32 -11.88 -17.87
CA THR A 212 6.94 -11.73 -19.19
C THR A 212 6.80 -10.30 -19.71
N PHE A 213 7.52 -9.97 -20.78
CA PHE A 213 7.18 -8.78 -21.59
C PHE A 213 5.97 -9.06 -22.46
#